data_AF-A0A958UC32-F1
#
_entry.id   AF-A0A958UC32-F1
#
_cell.length_a   1.000
_cell.length_b   1.000
_cell.length_c   1.000
_cell.angle_alpha   90.00
_cell.angle_beta   90.00
_cell.angle_gamma   90.00
#
_symmetry.space_group_name_H-M   'P 1'
#
loop_
_entity.id
_entity.type
_entity.pdbx_description
1 polymer ?
#
loop_
_entity_poly.entity_id
_entity_poly.type
_entity_poly.pdbx_seq_one_letter_code
_entity_poly.pdbx_strand_id
1 'polypeptide(L)'
;MRIKKLLERNAIYIAVILTIFVTFISLVSLKGVVKVKVENSDKIGHFLAYFTLGVVWLYALKNKHKKVLIIFFLILYGIIIEILQGVLTSNRQADFYDFIANTTGVLLAYVLTTKLSFLQ
;
A
#
# COMPACT_ATOMS: atom_id res chain seq x y z
N MET A 1 21.78 -17.06 11.13
CA MET A 1 21.89 -15.69 10.53
C MET A 1 21.65 -15.66 9.02
N ARG A 2 22.14 -16.64 8.23
CA ARG A 2 22.04 -16.67 6.75
C ARG A 2 20.59 -16.79 6.21
N ILE A 3 19.74 -17.63 6.82
CA ILE A 3 18.35 -17.86 6.38
C ILE A 3 17.47 -16.61 6.53
N LYS A 4 17.58 -15.89 7.67
CA LYS A 4 16.83 -14.64 7.90
C LYS A 4 17.14 -13.59 6.82
N LYS A 5 18.42 -13.43 6.47
CA LYS A 5 18.87 -12.50 5.43
C LYS A 5 18.37 -12.89 4.02
N LEU A 6 18.21 -14.19 3.74
CA LEU A 6 17.62 -14.67 2.49
C LEU A 6 16.11 -14.39 2.42
N LEU A 7 15.39 -14.60 3.53
CA LEU A 7 13.95 -14.28 3.62
C LEU A 7 13.69 -12.78 3.46
N GLU A 8 14.49 -11.93 4.11
CA GLU A 8 14.41 -10.47 3.97
C GLU A 8 14.67 -10.01 2.54
N ARG A 9 15.70 -10.59 1.88
CA ARG A 9 15.99 -10.28 0.48
C ARG A 9 14.82 -10.66 -0.45
N ASN A 10 14.21 -11.81 -0.24
CA ASN A 10 13.03 -12.23 -1.00
C ASN A 10 11.84 -11.30 -0.75
N ALA A 11 11.65 -10.85 0.49
CA ALA A 11 10.59 -9.90 0.83
C ALA A 11 10.76 -8.53 0.16
N ILE A 12 11.99 -8.06 -0.05
CA ILE A 12 12.23 -6.81 -0.80
C ILE A 12 11.75 -6.95 -2.25
N TYR A 13 12.03 -8.07 -2.93
CA TYR A 13 11.52 -8.29 -4.29
C TYR A 13 10.00 -8.33 -4.32
N ILE A 14 9.37 -8.99 -3.34
CA ILE A 14 7.91 -9.00 -3.20
C ILE A 14 7.36 -7.58 -2.98
N ALA A 15 8.01 -6.77 -2.14
CA ALA A 15 7.60 -5.39 -1.88
C ALA A 15 7.63 -4.54 -3.15
N VAL A 16 8.69 -4.67 -3.95
CA VAL A 16 8.85 -3.93 -5.22
C VAL A 16 7.80 -4.37 -6.24
N ILE A 17 7.62 -5.67 -6.44
CA ILE A 17 6.59 -6.21 -7.35
C ILE A 17 5.20 -5.75 -6.92
N LEU A 18 4.91 -5.81 -5.62
CA LEU A 18 3.62 -5.36 -5.08
C LEU A 18 3.43 -3.85 -5.28
N THR A 19 4.48 -3.05 -5.14
CA THR A 19 4.41 -1.60 -5.40
C THR A 19 4.04 -1.34 -6.85
N ILE A 20 4.71 -2.01 -7.81
CA ILE A 20 4.41 -1.88 -9.24
C ILE A 20 2.97 -2.32 -9.54
N PHE A 21 2.54 -3.44 -8.95
CA PHE A 21 1.19 -3.94 -9.10
C PHE A 21 0.14 -2.95 -8.56
N VAL A 22 0.37 -2.39 -7.37
CA VAL A 22 -0.51 -1.38 -6.77
C VAL A 22 -0.54 -0.12 -7.64
N THR A 23 0.60 0.37 -8.15
CA THR A 23 0.63 1.48 -9.11
C THR A 23 -0.28 1.21 -10.31
N PHE A 24 -0.13 0.04 -10.94
CA PHE A 24 -0.89 -0.33 -12.12
C PHE A 24 -2.40 -0.39 -11.84
N ILE A 25 -2.81 -1.12 -10.80
CA ILE A 25 -4.23 -1.28 -10.48
C ILE A 25 -4.88 0.02 -9.99
N SER A 26 -4.12 0.89 -9.31
CA SER A 26 -4.63 2.20 -8.89
C SER A 26 -4.83 3.15 -10.08
N LEU A 27 -3.97 3.12 -11.10
CA LEU A 27 -4.13 3.98 -12.28
C LEU A 27 -5.19 3.47 -13.26
N VAL A 28 -5.46 2.16 -13.30
CA VAL A 28 -6.48 1.60 -14.18
C VAL A 28 -7.89 1.80 -13.60
N SER A 29 -8.83 2.27 -14.43
CA SER A 29 -10.25 2.35 -14.04
C SER A 29 -10.94 0.99 -14.23
N LEU A 30 -11.42 0.40 -13.13
CA LEU A 30 -12.18 -0.85 -13.16
C LEU A 30 -13.71 -0.64 -13.24
N LYS A 31 -14.18 0.62 -13.23
CA LYS A 31 -15.61 0.99 -13.16
C LYS A 31 -16.45 0.47 -14.34
N GLY A 32 -15.82 0.11 -15.47
CA GLY A 32 -16.50 -0.47 -16.65
C GLY A 32 -16.40 -2.00 -16.78
N VAL A 33 -15.59 -2.65 -15.96
CA VAL A 33 -15.30 -4.10 -16.07
C VAL A 33 -16.21 -4.92 -15.14
N VAL A 34 -16.51 -4.39 -13.95
CA VAL A 34 -17.32 -5.08 -12.94
C VAL A 34 -18.77 -4.58 -13.01
N LYS A 35 -19.68 -5.45 -13.45
CA LYS A 35 -21.13 -5.14 -13.58
C LYS A 35 -21.85 -5.03 -12.22
N VAL A 36 -21.21 -5.43 -11.13
CA VAL A 36 -21.77 -5.34 -9.77
C VAL A 36 -21.31 -4.02 -9.14
N LYS A 37 -22.26 -3.09 -8.93
CA LYS A 37 -22.01 -1.87 -8.15
C LYS A 37 -22.04 -2.23 -6.66
N VAL A 38 -20.88 -2.49 -6.08
CA VAL A 38 -20.70 -2.48 -4.62
C VAL A 38 -20.27 -1.07 -4.23
N GLU A 39 -21.08 -0.41 -3.41
CA GLU A 39 -20.78 0.93 -2.89
C GLU A 39 -19.46 0.92 -2.09
N ASN A 40 -18.61 1.93 -2.29
CA ASN A 40 -17.30 2.07 -1.63
C ASN A 40 -16.31 0.90 -1.83
N SER A 41 -16.54 0.03 -2.82
CA SER A 41 -15.63 -1.10 -3.12
C SER A 41 -14.24 -0.67 -3.55
N ASP A 42 -14.11 0.50 -4.19
CA ASP A 42 -12.84 1.14 -4.47
C ASP A 42 -12.09 1.49 -3.18
N LYS A 43 -12.77 2.09 -2.19
CA LYS A 43 -12.18 2.45 -0.89
C LYS A 43 -11.65 1.24 -0.15
N ILE A 44 -12.40 0.15 -0.16
CA ILE A 44 -11.97 -1.13 0.43
C ILE A 44 -10.73 -1.67 -0.31
N GLY A 45 -10.72 -1.61 -1.64
CA GLY A 45 -9.57 -2.00 -2.45
C GLY A 45 -8.31 -1.19 -2.13
N HIS A 46 -8.44 0.13 -2.06
CA HIS A 46 -7.39 1.06 -1.68
C HIS A 46 -6.85 0.76 -0.27
N PHE A 47 -7.74 0.61 0.71
CA PHE A 47 -7.36 0.23 2.07
C PHE A 47 -6.56 -1.08 2.11
N LEU A 48 -7.06 -2.14 1.48
CA LEU A 48 -6.42 -3.46 1.48
C LEU A 48 -5.08 -3.45 0.74
N ALA A 49 -4.99 -2.74 -0.38
CA ALA A 49 -3.76 -2.60 -1.16
C ALA A 49 -2.66 -1.93 -0.32
N TYR A 50 -2.97 -0.79 0.29
CA TYR A 50 -2.00 -0.02 1.06
C TYR A 50 -1.69 -0.63 2.43
N PHE A 51 -2.64 -1.33 3.05
CA PHE A 51 -2.38 -2.18 4.22
C PHE A 51 -1.38 -3.29 3.91
N THR A 52 -1.62 -4.05 2.83
CA THR A 52 -0.74 -5.15 2.41
C THR A 52 0.65 -4.61 2.06
N LEU A 53 0.70 -3.51 1.31
CA LEU A 53 1.94 -2.83 0.95
C LEU A 53 2.73 -2.39 2.19
N GLY A 54 2.03 -1.81 3.19
CA GLY A 54 2.61 -1.44 4.48
C GLY A 54 3.21 -2.62 5.24
N VAL A 55 2.47 -3.73 5.36
CA VAL A 55 2.96 -4.95 6.04
C VAL A 55 4.21 -5.49 5.35
N VAL A 56 4.19 -5.60 4.02
CA VAL A 56 5.29 -6.17 3.24
C VAL A 56 6.54 -5.28 3.33
N TRP A 57 6.43 -3.96 3.19
CA TRP A 57 7.57 -3.06 3.31
C TRP A 57 8.17 -3.02 4.71
N LEU A 58 7.33 -3.01 5.75
CA LEU A 58 7.78 -3.04 7.15
C LEU A 58 8.48 -4.37 7.48
N TYR A 59 8.01 -5.49 6.92
CA TYR A 59 8.66 -6.79 7.04
C TYR A 59 9.98 -6.86 6.27
N ALA A 60 9.99 -6.39 5.02
CA ALA A 60 11.14 -6.47 4.12
C ALA A 60 12.35 -5.69 4.64
N LEU A 61 12.14 -4.52 5.25
CA LEU A 61 13.22 -3.68 5.75
C LEU A 61 13.56 -3.92 7.23
N LYS A 62 12.61 -4.48 8.01
CA LYS A 62 12.71 -4.89 9.43
C LYS A 62 13.53 -3.97 10.36
N ASN A 63 13.65 -2.69 10.02
CA ASN A 63 14.48 -1.73 10.74
C ASN A 63 13.60 -0.95 11.70
N LYS A 64 13.73 -1.25 13.00
CA LYS A 64 12.91 -0.65 14.07
C LYS A 64 12.98 0.88 14.07
N HIS A 65 14.12 1.48 13.70
CA HIS A 65 14.32 2.92 13.69
C HIS A 65 13.78 3.62 12.44
N LYS A 66 13.50 2.87 11.36
CA LYS A 66 13.04 3.42 10.08
C LYS A 66 11.56 3.17 9.80
N LYS A 67 10.81 2.54 10.71
CA LYS A 67 9.39 2.24 10.49
C LYS A 67 8.59 3.50 10.15
N VAL A 68 8.76 4.59 10.90
CA VAL A 68 8.09 5.88 10.64
C VAL A 68 8.42 6.43 9.26
N LEU A 69 9.68 6.33 8.83
CA LEU A 69 10.11 6.78 7.51
C LEU A 69 9.47 5.96 6.38
N ILE A 70 9.32 4.64 6.57
CA ILE A 70 8.61 3.76 5.61
C ILE A 70 7.15 4.20 5.49
N ILE A 71 6.48 4.43 6.61
CA ILE A 71 5.08 4.91 6.63
C ILE A 71 4.94 6.25 5.91
N PHE A 72 5.84 7.20 6.20
CA PHE A 72 5.86 8.49 5.53
C PHE A 72 5.98 8.34 4.00
N PHE A 73 6.91 7.52 3.51
CA PHE A 73 7.05 7.29 2.07
C PHE A 73 5.86 6.58 1.44
N LEU A 74 5.21 5.65 2.14
CA LEU A 74 4.01 4.98 1.63
C LEU A 74 2.80 5.91 1.55
N ILE A 75 2.64 6.82 2.52
CA ILE A 75 1.60 7.86 2.47
C ILE A 75 1.89 8.85 1.33
N LEU A 76 3.14 9.31 1.20
CA LEU A 76 3.56 10.20 0.11
C LEU A 76 3.35 9.54 -1.25
N TYR A 77 3.71 8.26 -1.37
CA TYR A 77 3.43 7.46 -2.56
C TYR A 77 1.93 7.39 -2.87
N GLY A 78 1.08 7.19 -1.86
CA GLY A 78 -0.37 7.26 -2.00
C GLY A 78 -0.86 8.59 -2.58
N ILE A 79 -0.42 9.71 -2.00
CA ILE A 79 -0.75 11.06 -2.48
C ILE A 79 -0.33 11.25 -3.94
N ILE A 80 0.89 10.82 -4.30
CA ILE A 80 1.39 10.92 -5.68
C ILE A 80 0.48 10.13 -6.63
N ILE A 81 0.09 8.90 -6.27
CA ILE A 81 -0.78 8.08 -7.11
C ILE A 81 -2.16 8.73 -7.30
N GLU A 82 -2.78 9.29 -6.26
CA GLU A 82 -4.05 10.02 -6.37
C GLU A 82 -3.95 11.23 -7.31
N ILE A 83 -2.86 12.00 -7.21
CA ILE A 83 -2.60 13.11 -8.13
C ILE A 83 -2.42 12.59 -9.57
N LEU A 84 -1.66 11.52 -9.75
CA LEU A 84 -1.43 10.92 -11.07
C LEU A 84 -2.71 10.34 -11.68
N GLN A 85 -3.64 9.81 -10.89
CA GLN A 85 -4.96 9.44 -11.39
C GLN A 85 -5.67 10.66 -11.99
N GLY A 86 -5.70 11.80 -11.29
CA GLY A 86 -6.33 13.03 -11.79
C GLY A 86 -5.64 13.65 -13.01
N VAL A 87 -4.32 13.48 -13.16
CA VAL A 87 -3.54 14.11 -14.22
C VAL A 87 -3.36 13.22 -15.45
N LEU A 88 -3.13 11.91 -15.27
CA LEU A 88 -2.75 10.99 -16.36
C LEU A 88 -3.92 10.17 -16.91
N THR A 89 -5.08 10.15 -16.25
CA THR A 89 -6.19 9.28 -16.65
C THR A 89 -7.44 10.09 -16.96
N SER A 90 -8.21 9.65 -17.96
CA SER A 90 -9.47 10.30 -18.35
C SER A 90 -10.70 9.68 -17.68
N ASN A 91 -10.54 8.50 -17.09
CA ASN A 91 -11.62 7.67 -16.52
C ASN A 91 -11.41 7.35 -15.03
N ARG A 92 -10.40 7.96 -14.40
CA ARG A 92 -10.15 7.98 -12.95
C ARG A 92 -9.98 9.44 -12.53
N GLN A 93 -10.30 9.72 -11.27
CA GLN A 93 -10.17 11.04 -10.67
C GLN A 93 -9.52 10.88 -9.30
N ALA A 94 -8.72 11.86 -8.91
CA ALA A 94 -8.22 11.96 -7.55
C ALA A 94 -9.40 12.00 -6.57
N ASP A 95 -9.35 11.20 -5.50
CA ASP A 95 -10.41 11.15 -4.51
C ASP A 95 -9.85 11.24 -3.09
N PHE A 96 -10.35 12.24 -2.36
CA PHE A 96 -9.95 12.45 -0.97
C PHE A 96 -10.23 11.23 -0.07
N TYR A 97 -11.31 10.48 -0.34
CA TYR A 97 -11.62 9.26 0.40
C TYR A 97 -10.70 8.09 0.02
N ASP A 98 -10.16 8.05 -1.20
CA ASP A 98 -9.10 7.07 -1.56
C ASP A 98 -7.81 7.41 -0.82
N PHE A 99 -7.44 8.69 -0.72
CA PHE A 99 -6.33 9.13 0.12
C PHE A 99 -6.49 8.70 1.60
N ILE A 100 -7.69 8.84 2.18
CA ILE A 100 -7.97 8.39 3.55
C ILE A 100 -7.84 6.87 3.65
N ALA A 101 -8.40 6.11 2.70
CA ALA A 101 -8.31 4.66 2.68
C ALA A 101 -6.85 4.17 2.58
N ASN A 102 -6.06 4.77 1.69
CA ASN A 102 -4.63 4.50 1.53
C ASN A 102 -3.90 4.74 2.87
N THR A 103 -4.10 5.92 3.47
CA THR A 103 -3.42 6.34 4.70
C THR A 103 -3.79 5.44 5.89
N THR A 104 -5.07 5.15 6.08
CA THR A 104 -5.54 4.29 7.18
C THR A 104 -5.05 2.86 7.03
N GLY A 105 -4.98 2.33 5.81
CA GLY A 105 -4.37 1.01 5.54
C GLY A 105 -2.91 0.95 5.98
N VAL A 106 -2.10 1.95 5.58
CA VAL A 106 -0.69 2.05 5.98
C VAL A 106 -0.53 2.17 7.51
N LEU A 107 -1.34 3.01 8.16
CA LEU A 107 -1.29 3.20 9.61
C LEU A 107 -1.67 1.93 10.37
N LEU A 108 -2.69 1.19 9.91
CA LEU A 108 -3.05 -0.08 10.54
C LEU A 108 -1.95 -1.12 10.38
N ALA A 109 -1.28 -1.18 9.23
CA ALA A 109 -0.11 -2.04 9.03
C ALA A 109 1.02 -1.70 10.02
N TYR A 110 1.27 -0.42 10.28
CA TYR A 110 2.22 0.03 11.30
C TYR A 110 1.83 -0.46 12.71
N VAL A 111 0.58 -0.27 13.12
CA VAL A 111 0.10 -0.71 14.45
C VAL A 111 0.21 -2.23 14.59
N LEU A 112 -0.19 -2.99 13.57
CA LEU A 112 -0.11 -4.45 13.58
C LEU A 112 1.34 -4.94 13.70
N THR A 113 2.24 -4.42 12.86
CA THR A 113 3.63 -4.87 12.82
C THR A 113 4.46 -4.39 14.01
N THR A 114 4.06 -3.29 14.68
CA THR A 114 4.67 -2.85 15.95
C THR A 114 4.25 -3.74 17.11
N LYS A 115 2.96 -4.07 17.23
CA LYS A 115 2.46 -5.02 18.23
C LYS A 115 3.05 -6.42 18.06
N LEU A 116 3.11 -6.95 16.84
CA LEU A 116 3.75 -8.26 16.58
C LEU A 116 5.23 -8.27 17.00
N SER A 117 5.95 -7.17 16.77
CA SER A 117 7.37 -7.08 17.18
C SER A 117 7.60 -6.92 18.68
N PHE A 118 6.54 -6.71 19.46
CA PHE A 118 6.57 -6.69 20.92
C PHE A 118 6.28 -8.08 21.53
N LEU A 119 5.68 -8.99 20.75
CA LEU A 119 5.37 -10.37 21.15
C LEU A 119 6.49 -11.37 20.81
N GLN A 120 7.61 -10.91 20.24
CA GLN A 120 8.79 -11.70 19.85
C GLN A 120 10.03 -11.20 20.57
#